data_AF-A0A3A0GAL6-F1
#
_entry.id   AF-A0A3A0GAL6-F1
#
_cell.length_a   1.000
_cell.length_b   1.000
_cell.length_c   1.000
_cell.angle_alpha   90.00
_cell.angle_beta   90.00
_cell.angle_gamma   90.00
#
_symmetry.space_group_name_H-M   'P 1'
#
loop_
_entity.id
_entity.type
_entity.pdbx_description
1 polymer ?
#
loop_
_entity_poly.entity_id
_entity_poly.type
_entity_poly.pdbx_seq_one_letter_code
_entity_poly.pdbx_strand_id
1 'polypeptide(L)'
;MVRLAIAIIGLLYTSLAIAAQPERFYIEVNPSSGTLDDIFVMSVNVEGIEEAAVPLLEGGDDFKLSLIGPRNEVRIVNGKVSSKVSYNYRLIPKHEGILETPAAEIEVGGEKRKAPALKVKVEKSSQSSAENEDIFVRQSIDKKKLFVGEQALNTLELFSSVRMIDPQISDMIYDDFWSKEIGEEQRSSRIMGGKQYAINRLSRAIFPQKSGELTIPSRTIRAKVLSSKSYNPFGGIDPFSDDFFGGLFSTRSYEEKSFRSNSLSVKVLELPAPIGQAAENLRRNDWGNVQVIVGRTELEAKLAEDDLKVGESRTLTIKIESKGNLSSLSKVPLDLGDRIRQYPDSPAVIYQEHGTALWSEKTFKLSLVPLGPGELKIPALKLVWFDPVSESYQIAETSDFKIQVTGQALSTQSSIPLAESTPTEQAAKPPPAETLKYEPETLLEKLSSQISTGLLAMLLVSLAFCLGIGWLLARWGRAKAAERSWRRKVETAPDIDTLYRHFYERLITRLGSQLSGGSESGAEALKVLVKARVPDPGRQYELLSLIDKFHQIRFGGEACDREGLNELKKLVTVTE
;
A
#
# COMPACT_ATOMS: atom_id res chain seq x y z
N MET A 1 -13.62 21.34 -55.66
CA MET A 1 -13.44 21.73 -54.24
C MET A 1 -14.61 21.29 -53.36
N VAL A 2 -15.88 21.50 -53.74
CA VAL A 2 -17.03 21.10 -52.90
C VAL A 2 -17.39 19.60 -53.01
N ARG A 3 -17.11 18.93 -54.14
CA ARG A 3 -17.33 17.48 -54.29
C ARG A 3 -16.30 16.58 -53.58
N LEU A 4 -15.13 17.11 -53.21
CA LEU A 4 -14.10 16.37 -52.46
C LEU A 4 -14.38 16.38 -50.95
N ALA A 5 -15.06 17.42 -50.45
CA ALA A 5 -15.44 17.52 -49.04
C ALA A 5 -16.59 16.57 -48.67
N ILE A 6 -17.51 16.30 -49.60
CA ILE A 6 -18.63 15.37 -49.37
C ILE A 6 -18.15 13.90 -49.42
N ALA A 7 -17.11 13.59 -50.19
CA ALA A 7 -16.49 12.25 -50.20
C ALA A 7 -15.75 11.92 -48.90
N ILE A 8 -15.21 12.93 -48.19
CA ILE A 8 -14.51 12.74 -46.91
C ILE A 8 -15.50 12.64 -45.74
N ILE A 9 -16.68 13.28 -45.83
CA ILE A 9 -17.74 13.18 -44.83
C ILE A 9 -18.57 11.89 -45.03
N GLY A 10 -18.70 11.40 -46.26
CA GLY A 10 -19.34 10.11 -46.56
C GLY A 10 -18.52 8.87 -46.18
N LEU A 11 -17.19 8.99 -46.04
CA LEU A 11 -16.33 7.90 -45.58
C LEU A 11 -16.28 7.77 -44.05
N LEU A 12 -16.82 8.76 -43.31
CA LEU A 12 -16.83 8.80 -41.85
C LEU A 12 -18.11 8.23 -41.21
N TYR A 13 -18.98 7.60 -42.02
CA TYR A 13 -20.13 6.82 -41.56
C TYR A 13 -20.02 5.34 -41.97
N THR A 14 -18.79 4.82 -42.07
CA THR A 14 -18.62 3.37 -41.93
C THR A 14 -18.79 3.06 -40.44
N SER A 15 -19.80 2.26 -40.14
CA SER A 15 -20.08 1.73 -38.81
C SER A 15 -18.78 1.29 -38.16
N LEU A 16 -18.33 2.04 -37.15
CA LEU A 16 -17.42 1.49 -36.16
C LEU A 16 -18.27 0.45 -35.42
N ALA A 17 -18.32 -0.76 -35.98
CA ALA A 17 -18.63 -1.93 -35.21
C ALA A 17 -17.71 -1.83 -34.00
N ILE A 18 -18.30 -1.54 -32.83
CA ILE A 18 -17.66 -1.80 -31.56
C ILE A 18 -17.42 -3.30 -31.62
N ALA A 19 -16.23 -3.69 -32.08
CA ALA A 19 -15.76 -5.03 -31.89
C ALA A 19 -15.70 -5.19 -30.38
N ALA A 20 -16.73 -5.85 -29.82
CA ALA A 20 -16.68 -6.36 -28.47
C ALA A 20 -15.34 -7.09 -28.38
N GLN A 21 -14.46 -6.62 -27.48
CA GLN A 21 -13.23 -7.35 -27.25
C GLN A 21 -13.64 -8.76 -26.84
N PRO A 22 -12.97 -9.80 -27.35
CA PRO A 22 -13.39 -11.16 -27.06
C PRO A 22 -13.41 -11.35 -25.55
N GLU A 23 -14.59 -11.68 -25.02
CA GLU A 23 -14.78 -11.99 -23.62
C GLU A 23 -13.84 -13.13 -23.26
N ARG A 24 -12.79 -12.81 -22.49
CA ARG A 24 -11.80 -13.81 -22.07
C ARG A 24 -12.15 -14.30 -20.70
N PHE A 25 -12.34 -15.61 -20.63
CA PHE A 25 -12.54 -16.35 -19.38
C PHE A 25 -11.38 -17.30 -19.16
N TYR A 26 -10.63 -17.10 -18.08
CA TYR A 26 -9.44 -17.90 -17.77
C TYR A 26 -9.15 -17.94 -16.28
N ILE A 27 -8.41 -18.96 -15.86
CA ILE A 27 -7.91 -19.10 -14.50
C ILE A 27 -6.43 -18.74 -14.50
N GLU A 28 -5.98 -18.05 -13.45
CA GLU A 28 -4.57 -17.91 -13.10
C GLU A 28 -4.36 -18.41 -11.68
N VAL A 29 -3.20 -19.00 -11.41
CA VAL A 29 -2.83 -19.43 -10.05
C VAL A 29 -1.45 -18.89 -9.75
N ASN A 30 -1.33 -18.20 -8.62
CA ASN A 30 -0.08 -17.62 -8.16
C ASN A 30 0.18 -18.00 -6.69
N PRO A 31 1.32 -18.63 -6.37
CA PRO A 31 2.35 -19.13 -7.29
C PRO A 31 1.90 -20.40 -8.07
N SER A 32 2.59 -20.79 -9.15
CA SER A 32 2.27 -22.05 -9.89
C SER A 32 3.01 -23.29 -9.35
N SER A 33 3.88 -23.09 -8.36
CA SER A 33 4.54 -24.14 -7.60
C SER A 33 4.84 -23.67 -6.19
N GLY A 34 4.90 -24.59 -5.24
CA GLY A 34 5.07 -24.30 -3.82
C GLY A 34 5.20 -25.57 -2.98
N THR A 35 4.92 -25.47 -1.69
CA THR A 35 4.97 -26.58 -0.73
C THR A 35 3.63 -26.76 -0.03
N LEU A 36 3.49 -27.82 0.76
CA LEU A 36 2.31 -28.07 1.61
C LEU A 36 1.91 -26.89 2.52
N ASP A 37 2.87 -26.07 2.94
CA ASP A 37 2.62 -24.90 3.80
C ASP A 37 2.25 -23.63 3.01
N ASP A 38 2.24 -23.68 1.68
CA ASP A 38 1.91 -22.52 0.85
C ASP A 38 0.41 -22.33 0.67
N ILE A 39 0.05 -21.06 0.54
CA ILE A 39 -1.27 -20.66 0.12
C ILE A 39 -1.19 -20.20 -1.33
N PHE A 40 -1.90 -20.90 -2.19
CA PHE A 40 -2.05 -20.54 -3.59
C PHE A 40 -3.27 -19.64 -3.76
N VAL A 41 -3.16 -18.60 -4.59
CA VAL A 41 -4.30 -17.76 -4.95
C VAL A 41 -4.70 -18.09 -6.37
N MET A 42 -5.90 -18.64 -6.53
CA MET A 42 -6.53 -18.85 -7.82
C MET A 42 -7.42 -17.65 -8.14
N SER A 43 -7.15 -17.00 -9.26
CA SER A 43 -7.96 -15.90 -9.80
C SER A 43 -8.75 -16.41 -11.01
N VAL A 44 -10.06 -16.43 -10.90
CA VAL A 44 -10.97 -16.71 -12.01
C VAL A 44 -11.33 -15.37 -12.66
N ASN A 45 -10.79 -15.13 -13.86
CA ASN A 45 -10.83 -13.83 -14.53
C ASN A 45 -11.88 -13.82 -15.65
N VAL A 46 -12.68 -12.76 -15.69
CA VAL A 46 -13.64 -12.46 -16.75
C VAL A 46 -13.36 -11.06 -17.29
N GLU A 47 -12.95 -10.96 -18.54
CA GLU A 47 -12.66 -9.69 -19.22
C GLU A 47 -13.83 -9.27 -20.12
N GLY A 48 -14.12 -7.96 -20.15
CA GLY A 48 -15.12 -7.36 -21.04
C GLY A 48 -16.48 -7.07 -20.42
N ILE A 49 -16.70 -7.40 -19.15
CA ILE A 49 -17.96 -7.17 -18.43
C ILE A 49 -17.74 -6.45 -17.09
N GLU A 50 -18.68 -5.60 -16.69
CA GLU A 50 -18.61 -4.83 -15.43
C GLU A 50 -19.07 -5.64 -14.21
N GLU A 51 -19.96 -6.60 -14.44
CA GLU A 51 -20.53 -7.45 -13.41
C GLU A 51 -20.69 -8.87 -13.98
N ALA A 52 -20.31 -9.87 -13.19
CA ALA A 52 -20.34 -11.27 -13.56
C ALA A 52 -21.04 -12.07 -12.46
N ALA A 53 -21.62 -13.22 -12.79
CA ALA A 53 -22.08 -14.15 -11.75
C ALA A 53 -20.87 -14.79 -11.05
N VAL A 54 -21.06 -15.23 -9.80
CA VAL A 54 -20.02 -16.02 -9.12
C VAL A 54 -19.79 -17.31 -9.91
N PRO A 55 -18.55 -17.63 -10.31
CA PRO A 55 -18.27 -18.82 -11.10
C PRO A 55 -18.51 -20.09 -10.27
N LEU A 56 -19.09 -21.10 -10.90
CA LEU A 56 -19.22 -22.44 -10.36
C LEU A 56 -17.86 -23.14 -10.46
N LEU A 57 -17.38 -23.71 -9.35
CA LEU A 57 -16.14 -24.47 -9.32
C LEU A 57 -16.44 -25.97 -9.33
N GLU A 58 -15.77 -26.71 -10.21
CA GLU A 58 -15.86 -28.18 -10.32
C GLU A 58 -14.50 -28.81 -9.95
N GLY A 59 -14.51 -29.81 -9.07
CA GLY A 59 -13.31 -30.52 -8.59
C GLY A 59 -12.50 -29.76 -7.53
N GLY A 60 -11.18 -29.97 -7.53
CA GLY A 60 -10.25 -29.35 -6.58
C GLY A 60 -10.17 -30.00 -5.21
N ASP A 61 -10.46 -31.31 -5.12
CA ASP A 61 -10.37 -32.10 -3.88
C ASP A 61 -8.99 -32.07 -3.24
N ASP A 62 -7.95 -31.81 -4.05
CA ASP A 62 -6.56 -31.63 -3.62
C ASP A 62 -6.35 -30.40 -2.72
N PHE A 63 -7.30 -29.46 -2.70
CA PHE A 63 -7.21 -28.19 -1.96
C PHE A 63 -8.36 -28.00 -0.95
N LYS A 64 -8.07 -27.30 0.14
CA LYS A 64 -9.08 -26.63 0.97
C LYS A 64 -9.29 -25.23 0.38
N LEU A 65 -10.52 -24.94 -0.04
CA LEU A 65 -10.90 -23.74 -0.76
C LEU A 65 -11.54 -22.71 0.18
N SER A 66 -11.23 -21.42 -0.02
CA SER A 66 -11.95 -20.33 0.65
C SER A 66 -12.06 -19.13 -0.28
N LEU A 67 -13.27 -18.62 -0.50
CA LEU A 67 -13.50 -17.43 -1.30
C LEU A 67 -12.91 -16.20 -0.59
N ILE A 68 -12.04 -15.46 -1.28
CA ILE A 68 -11.50 -14.17 -0.81
C ILE A 68 -12.46 -13.05 -1.22
N GLY A 69 -12.98 -13.13 -2.45
CA GLY A 69 -13.98 -12.20 -2.99
C GLY A 69 -13.68 -11.73 -4.41
N PRO A 70 -14.64 -11.05 -5.07
CA PRO A 70 -14.44 -10.45 -6.38
C PRO A 70 -13.57 -9.20 -6.31
N ARG A 71 -12.76 -8.97 -7.34
CA ARG A 71 -11.98 -7.76 -7.57
C ARG A 71 -12.30 -7.22 -8.96
N ASN A 72 -12.75 -5.97 -9.02
CA ASN A 72 -13.08 -5.30 -10.26
C ASN A 72 -11.94 -4.34 -10.64
N GLU A 73 -11.49 -4.41 -11.89
CA GLU A 73 -10.50 -3.52 -12.46
C GLU A 73 -11.08 -2.89 -13.73
N VAL A 74 -11.15 -1.55 -13.77
CA VAL A 74 -11.56 -0.79 -14.95
C VAL A 74 -10.34 -0.06 -15.50
N ARG A 75 -9.97 -0.36 -16.74
CA ARG A 75 -8.88 0.31 -17.47
C ARG A 75 -9.44 1.11 -18.63
N ILE A 76 -9.03 2.37 -18.71
CA ILE A 76 -9.35 3.26 -19.82
C ILE A 76 -8.05 3.53 -20.57
N VAL A 77 -7.88 2.93 -21.76
CA VAL A 77 -6.67 3.11 -22.59
C VAL A 77 -7.10 3.65 -23.95
N ASN A 78 -6.57 4.81 -24.36
CA ASN A 78 -6.90 5.48 -25.63
C ASN A 78 -8.42 5.64 -25.86
N GLY A 79 -9.18 5.96 -24.80
CA GLY A 79 -10.64 6.14 -24.88
C GLY A 79 -11.46 4.84 -25.00
N LYS A 80 -10.82 3.66 -25.02
CA LYS A 80 -11.50 2.38 -24.91
C LYS A 80 -11.57 1.95 -23.45
N VAL A 81 -12.79 1.73 -22.97
CA VAL A 81 -13.07 1.16 -21.65
C VAL A 81 -12.90 -0.35 -21.75
N SER A 82 -12.13 -0.93 -20.82
CA SER A 82 -12.00 -2.37 -20.63
C SER A 82 -12.20 -2.68 -19.15
N SER A 83 -13.05 -3.64 -18.84
CA SER A 83 -13.36 -4.09 -17.49
C SER A 83 -12.87 -5.53 -17.30
N LYS A 84 -12.37 -5.83 -16.10
CA LYS A 84 -11.96 -7.17 -15.68
C LYS A 84 -12.53 -7.45 -14.28
N VAL A 85 -13.28 -8.53 -14.15
CA VAL A 85 -13.77 -9.05 -12.87
C VAL A 85 -12.97 -10.30 -12.52
N SER A 86 -12.39 -10.35 -11.33
CA SER A 86 -11.56 -11.47 -10.87
C SER A 86 -12.10 -12.04 -9.57
N TYR A 87 -12.59 -13.29 -9.56
CA TYR A 87 -12.96 -13.98 -8.33
C TYR A 87 -11.74 -14.70 -7.76
N ASN A 88 -11.29 -14.27 -6.58
CA ASN A 88 -10.10 -14.80 -5.96
C ASN A 88 -10.45 -15.86 -4.92
N TYR A 89 -9.82 -17.02 -5.04
CA TYR A 89 -9.96 -18.14 -4.13
C TYR A 89 -8.61 -18.46 -3.51
N ARG A 90 -8.64 -18.69 -2.20
CA ARG A 90 -7.52 -19.23 -1.43
C ARG A 90 -7.53 -20.76 -1.57
N LEU A 91 -6.41 -21.33 -2.00
CA LEU A 91 -6.19 -22.74 -2.20
C LEU A 91 -5.09 -23.20 -1.22
N ILE A 92 -5.47 -24.02 -0.25
CA ILE A 92 -4.52 -24.63 0.70
C ILE A 92 -4.36 -26.10 0.32
N PRO A 93 -3.15 -26.56 -0.06
CA PRO A 93 -2.94 -27.94 -0.53
C PRO A 93 -3.14 -28.94 0.61
N LYS A 94 -3.75 -30.09 0.32
CA LYS A 94 -3.98 -31.17 1.30
C LYS A 94 -2.89 -32.24 1.29
N HIS A 95 -2.17 -32.39 0.18
CA HIS A 95 -1.07 -33.33 0.01
C HIS A 95 -0.01 -32.78 -0.95
N GLU A 96 1.14 -33.44 -1.01
CA GLU A 96 2.20 -33.15 -1.98
C GLU A 96 1.95 -33.81 -3.34
N GLY A 97 2.71 -33.40 -4.36
CA GLY A 97 2.63 -33.91 -5.73
C GLY A 97 2.28 -32.83 -6.74
N ILE A 98 1.77 -33.24 -7.91
CA ILE A 98 1.17 -32.33 -8.89
C ILE A 98 -0.32 -32.33 -8.60
N LEU A 99 -0.82 -31.21 -8.09
CA LEU A 99 -2.21 -31.03 -7.69
C LEU A 99 -2.97 -30.27 -8.76
N GLU A 100 -4.26 -30.53 -8.90
CA GLU A 100 -5.12 -29.84 -9.87
C GLU A 100 -6.06 -28.85 -9.17
N THR A 101 -6.04 -27.59 -9.61
CA THR A 101 -7.01 -26.59 -9.12
C THR A 101 -8.42 -26.96 -9.57
N PRO A 102 -9.48 -26.42 -8.93
CA PRO A 102 -10.82 -26.52 -9.51
C PRO A 102 -10.84 -25.95 -10.93
N ALA A 103 -11.62 -26.57 -11.80
CA ALA A 103 -12.06 -25.95 -13.04
C ALA A 103 -13.16 -24.92 -12.70
N ALA A 104 -13.33 -23.91 -13.55
CA ALA A 104 -14.36 -22.89 -13.35
C ALA A 104 -15.34 -22.86 -14.52
N GLU A 105 -16.61 -22.67 -14.22
CA GLU A 105 -17.68 -22.44 -15.19
C GLU A 105 -18.45 -21.18 -14.82
N ILE A 106 -18.79 -20.37 -15.82
CA ILE A 106 -19.58 -19.15 -15.61
C ILE A 106 -20.58 -18.97 -16.74
N GLU A 107 -21.75 -18.41 -16.40
CA GLU A 107 -22.76 -18.01 -17.38
C GLU A 107 -22.64 -16.49 -17.60
N VAL A 108 -22.33 -16.11 -18.84
CA VAL A 108 -22.17 -14.70 -19.26
C VAL A 108 -23.06 -14.49 -20.47
N GLY A 109 -23.99 -13.53 -20.39
CA GLY A 109 -24.91 -13.22 -21.49
C GLY A 109 -25.82 -14.38 -21.93
N GLY A 110 -26.05 -15.39 -21.06
CA GLY A 110 -26.83 -16.60 -21.36
C GLY A 110 -26.04 -17.73 -22.02
N GLU A 111 -24.74 -17.56 -22.27
CA GLU A 111 -23.85 -18.62 -22.72
C GLU A 111 -22.94 -19.11 -21.58
N LYS A 112 -22.76 -20.43 -21.49
CA LYS A 112 -21.84 -21.04 -20.51
C LYS A 112 -20.41 -21.06 -21.05
N ARG A 113 -19.47 -20.58 -20.25
CA ARG A 113 -18.03 -20.58 -20.50
C ARG A 113 -17.33 -21.44 -19.46
N LYS A 114 -16.36 -22.25 -19.88
CA LYS A 114 -15.54 -23.09 -19.00
C LYS A 114 -14.06 -22.72 -19.10
N ALA A 115 -13.37 -22.76 -17.97
CA ALA A 115 -11.94 -22.61 -17.86
C ALA A 115 -11.38 -23.87 -17.17
N PRO A 116 -10.39 -24.55 -17.79
CA PRO A 116 -9.88 -25.81 -17.29
C PRO A 116 -9.07 -25.65 -16.00
N ALA A 117 -8.97 -26.73 -15.23
CA ALA A 117 -8.08 -26.85 -14.09
C ALA A 117 -6.62 -26.58 -14.48
N LEU A 118 -5.86 -25.98 -13.57
CA LEU A 118 -4.42 -25.76 -13.70
C LEU A 118 -3.64 -26.70 -12.78
N LYS A 119 -2.47 -27.14 -13.24
CA LYS A 119 -1.56 -27.98 -12.46
C LYS A 119 -0.65 -27.12 -11.60
N VAL A 120 -0.63 -27.40 -10.30
CA VAL A 120 0.22 -26.75 -9.32
C VAL A 120 1.16 -27.79 -8.73
N LYS A 121 2.47 -27.55 -8.79
CA LYS A 121 3.45 -28.45 -8.20
C LYS A 121 3.61 -28.13 -6.71
N VAL A 122 3.29 -29.08 -5.84
CA VAL A 122 3.38 -28.96 -4.38
C VAL A 122 4.42 -29.94 -3.85
N GLU A 123 5.48 -29.42 -3.24
CA GLU A 123 6.56 -30.21 -2.66
C GLU A 123 6.37 -30.37 -1.14
N LYS A 124 7.03 -31.37 -0.56
CA LYS A 124 7.13 -31.51 0.90
C LYS A 124 7.78 -30.24 1.45
N SER A 125 7.29 -29.73 2.59
CA SER A 125 7.92 -28.62 3.29
C SER A 125 9.33 -29.06 3.74
N SER A 126 10.35 -28.72 2.96
CA SER A 126 11.73 -28.96 3.36
C SER A 126 12.08 -27.91 4.41
N GLN A 127 12.25 -28.36 5.65
CA GLN A 127 12.95 -27.60 6.68
C GLN A 127 14.35 -27.26 6.15
N SER A 128 14.51 -26.07 5.59
CA SER A 128 15.80 -25.60 5.15
C SER A 128 16.62 -25.26 6.39
N SER A 129 17.53 -26.17 6.74
CA SER A 129 18.74 -25.88 7.50
C SER A 129 19.62 -24.94 6.67
N ALA A 130 19.26 -23.65 6.62
CA ALA A 130 19.84 -22.62 5.78
C ALA A 130 20.92 -21.79 6.52
N GLU A 131 21.84 -22.44 7.24
CA GLU A 131 22.95 -21.73 7.91
C GLU A 131 24.04 -21.22 6.95
N ASN A 132 23.90 -21.45 5.64
CA ASN A 132 24.88 -21.08 4.60
C ASN A 132 24.31 -20.19 3.47
N GLU A 133 23.09 -19.66 3.64
CA GLU A 133 22.46 -18.77 2.65
C GLU A 133 22.69 -17.28 2.97
N ASP A 134 22.62 -16.41 1.95
CA ASP A 134 22.77 -14.97 2.11
C ASP A 134 21.66 -14.36 2.97
N ILE A 135 20.46 -14.93 2.89
CA ILE A 135 19.26 -14.52 3.61
C ILE A 135 18.52 -15.79 4.03
N PHE A 136 18.11 -15.86 5.30
CA PHE A 136 17.27 -16.95 5.80
C PHE A 136 16.42 -16.49 6.98
N VAL A 137 15.39 -17.26 7.32
CA VAL A 137 14.44 -16.91 8.38
C VAL A 137 14.37 -18.05 9.38
N ARG A 138 14.40 -17.72 10.68
CA ARG A 138 14.24 -18.67 11.76
C ARG A 138 13.01 -18.31 12.57
N GLN A 139 12.19 -19.31 12.87
CA GLN A 139 11.05 -19.17 13.76
C GLN A 139 11.27 -20.04 14.98
N SER A 140 11.03 -19.48 16.15
CA SER A 140 11.25 -20.14 17.42
C SER A 140 10.11 -19.86 18.38
N ILE A 141 9.88 -20.79 19.30
CA ILE A 141 8.96 -20.63 20.41
C ILE A 141 9.70 -20.91 21.71
N ASP A 142 9.42 -20.14 22.75
CA ASP A 142 10.04 -20.29 24.07
C ASP A 142 9.62 -21.59 24.79
N LYS A 143 8.48 -22.18 24.41
CA LYS A 143 7.91 -23.39 25.02
C LYS A 143 7.39 -24.38 23.98
N LYS A 144 7.80 -25.65 24.09
CA LYS A 144 7.34 -26.75 23.21
C LYS A 144 6.09 -27.49 23.73
N LYS A 145 5.80 -27.33 25.02
CA LYS A 145 4.65 -27.92 25.72
C LYS A 145 3.92 -26.77 26.41
N LEU A 146 2.63 -26.64 26.16
CA LEU A 146 1.77 -25.56 26.67
C LEU A 146 0.46 -26.14 27.18
N PHE A 147 -0.25 -25.42 28.04
CA PHE A 147 -1.67 -25.65 28.29
C PHE A 147 -2.54 -24.78 27.37
N VAL A 148 -3.78 -25.20 27.11
CA VAL A 148 -4.78 -24.36 26.43
C VAL A 148 -4.91 -23.01 27.16
N GLY A 149 -4.81 -21.90 26.44
CA GLY A 149 -4.85 -20.54 26.99
C GLY A 149 -3.54 -20.05 27.60
N GLU A 150 -2.49 -20.87 27.68
CA GLU A 150 -1.17 -20.46 28.19
C GLU A 150 -0.42 -19.60 27.17
N GLN A 151 0.16 -18.49 27.63
CA GLN A 151 1.01 -17.65 26.80
C GLN A 151 2.34 -18.34 26.45
N ALA A 152 2.69 -18.27 25.17
CA ALA A 152 4.03 -18.53 24.64
C ALA A 152 4.52 -17.35 23.79
N LEU A 153 5.83 -17.19 23.71
CA LEU A 153 6.49 -16.20 22.85
C LEU A 153 6.94 -16.87 21.57
N ASN A 154 6.35 -16.47 20.44
CA ASN A 154 6.84 -16.84 19.12
C ASN A 154 7.71 -15.71 18.56
N THR A 155 8.94 -16.05 18.19
CA THR A 155 9.95 -15.12 17.68
C THR A 155 10.36 -15.52 16.27
N LEU A 156 10.19 -14.58 15.34
CA LEU A 156 10.65 -14.65 13.96
C LEU A 156 11.92 -13.81 13.82
N GLU A 157 13.01 -14.42 13.36
CA GLU A 157 14.30 -13.76 13.12
C GLU A 157 14.67 -13.87 11.64
N LEU A 158 14.75 -12.72 10.96
CA LEU A 158 15.23 -12.61 9.58
C LEU A 158 16.71 -12.27 9.60
N PHE A 159 17.54 -13.19 9.09
CA PHE A 159 18.97 -13.03 8.94
C PHE A 159 19.27 -12.62 7.50
N SER A 160 20.03 -11.53 7.33
CA SER A 160 20.44 -11.07 5.99
C SER A 160 21.86 -10.53 5.99
N SER A 161 22.68 -11.01 5.07
CA SER A 161 24.05 -10.56 4.83
C SER A 161 24.19 -9.66 3.60
N VAL A 162 23.09 -9.47 2.87
CA VAL A 162 22.98 -8.59 1.71
C VAL A 162 21.83 -7.60 1.92
N ARG A 163 21.87 -6.47 1.22
CA ARG A 163 20.83 -5.45 1.34
C ARG A 163 19.54 -5.93 0.69
N MET A 164 18.47 -5.97 1.49
CA MET A 164 17.10 -6.19 1.01
C MET A 164 16.39 -4.85 0.81
N ILE A 165 15.51 -4.80 -0.19
CA ILE A 165 14.58 -3.69 -0.41
C ILE A 165 13.17 -4.22 -0.18
N ASP A 166 12.41 -3.49 0.63
CA ASP A 166 10.99 -3.73 0.89
C ASP A 166 10.66 -5.18 1.30
N PRO A 167 11.24 -5.68 2.42
CA PRO A 167 10.92 -7.01 2.90
C PRO A 167 9.47 -7.07 3.40
N GLN A 168 8.68 -7.96 2.80
CA GLN A 168 7.27 -8.19 3.09
C GLN A 168 7.10 -9.58 3.70
N ILE A 169 6.58 -9.65 4.92
CA ILE A 169 6.28 -10.92 5.61
C ILE A 169 4.85 -11.32 5.27
N SER A 170 4.60 -12.60 5.00
CA SER A 170 3.24 -13.15 4.95
C SER A 170 2.49 -12.82 6.24
N ASP A 171 1.15 -12.89 6.22
CA ASP A 171 0.37 -12.62 7.43
C ASP A 171 0.89 -13.41 8.65
N MET A 172 0.89 -12.76 9.82
CA MET A 172 1.29 -13.40 11.08
C MET A 172 0.06 -13.89 11.85
N ILE A 173 -0.86 -14.51 11.12
CA ILE A 173 -2.05 -15.14 11.67
C ILE A 173 -1.69 -16.58 12.02
N TYR A 174 -1.94 -16.96 13.27
CA TYR A 174 -1.70 -18.30 13.77
C TYR A 174 -3.04 -19.00 13.94
N ASP A 175 -3.40 -19.85 12.97
CA ASP A 175 -4.61 -20.66 13.10
C ASP A 175 -4.55 -21.46 14.40
N ASP A 176 -5.68 -21.57 15.12
CA ASP A 176 -5.79 -22.20 16.45
C ASP A 176 -5.10 -21.45 17.61
N PHE A 177 -4.49 -20.29 17.36
CA PHE A 177 -3.94 -19.42 18.41
C PHE A 177 -4.54 -18.01 18.32
N TRP A 178 -4.92 -17.47 19.47
CA TRP A 178 -5.03 -16.02 19.58
C TRP A 178 -3.63 -15.42 19.66
N SER A 179 -3.38 -14.31 18.98
CA SER A 179 -2.05 -13.69 18.97
C SER A 179 -2.10 -12.18 19.07
N LYS A 180 -1.05 -11.62 19.67
CA LYS A 180 -0.85 -10.18 19.80
C LYS A 180 0.63 -9.87 19.59
N GLU A 181 0.90 -8.74 18.96
CA GLU A 181 2.26 -8.21 18.86
C GLU A 181 2.80 -7.90 20.25
N ILE A 182 4.08 -8.18 20.45
CA ILE A 182 4.79 -7.88 21.69
C ILE A 182 6.20 -7.39 21.36
N GLY A 183 6.56 -6.25 21.93
CA GLY A 183 7.84 -5.60 21.72
C GLY A 183 7.93 -4.91 20.37
N GLU A 184 8.91 -4.02 20.27
CA GLU A 184 9.26 -3.38 19.01
C GLU A 184 10.11 -4.31 18.13
N GLU A 185 10.12 -4.05 16.82
CA GLU A 185 11.06 -4.71 15.90
C GLU A 185 12.50 -4.44 16.36
N GLN A 186 13.21 -5.50 16.72
CA GLN A 186 14.58 -5.37 17.18
C GLN A 186 15.57 -5.67 16.06
N ARG A 187 16.53 -4.78 15.86
CA ARG A 187 17.60 -4.96 14.89
C ARG A 187 18.92 -5.19 15.60
N SER A 188 19.62 -6.25 15.21
CA SER A 188 20.95 -6.57 15.71
C SER A 188 21.84 -7.05 14.58
N SER A 189 23.11 -7.29 14.86
CA SER A 189 24.02 -7.89 13.89
C SER A 189 24.87 -8.96 14.57
N ARG A 190 25.17 -10.02 13.83
CA ARG A 190 26.02 -11.12 14.30
C ARG A 190 26.89 -11.63 13.16
N ILE A 191 28.11 -12.02 13.48
CA ILE A 191 29.00 -12.71 12.56
C ILE A 191 28.79 -14.23 12.73
N MET A 192 28.49 -14.91 11.62
CA MET A 192 28.28 -16.36 11.58
C MET A 192 29.00 -16.90 10.33
N GLY A 193 29.82 -17.94 10.48
CA GLY A 193 30.58 -18.50 9.35
C GLY A 193 31.51 -17.50 8.65
N GLY A 194 32.04 -16.50 9.35
CA GLY A 194 32.89 -15.45 8.78
C GLY A 194 32.13 -14.34 8.03
N LYS A 195 30.79 -14.39 8.01
CA LYS A 195 29.93 -13.42 7.33
C LYS A 195 29.11 -12.62 8.33
N GLN A 196 28.98 -11.31 8.12
CA GLN A 196 28.15 -10.45 8.96
C GLN A 196 26.70 -10.49 8.49
N TYR A 197 25.79 -10.85 9.40
CA TYR A 197 24.34 -10.81 9.20
C TYR A 197 23.74 -9.66 10.00
N ALA A 198 22.85 -8.90 9.38
CA ALA A 198 21.82 -8.12 10.08
C ALA A 198 20.68 -9.07 10.47
N ILE A 199 20.15 -8.92 11.68
CA ILE A 199 19.10 -9.75 12.25
C ILE A 199 17.94 -8.83 12.64
N ASN A 200 16.81 -8.97 11.96
CA ASN A 200 15.56 -8.31 12.34
C ASN A 200 14.69 -9.33 13.09
N ARG A 201 14.33 -9.00 14.33
CA ARG A 201 13.54 -9.86 15.22
C ARG A 201 12.16 -9.27 15.43
N LEU A 202 11.14 -10.08 15.21
CA LEU A 202 9.74 -9.77 15.45
C LEU A 202 9.16 -10.81 16.41
N SER A 203 8.50 -10.36 17.47
CA SER A 203 7.94 -11.23 18.49
C SER A 203 6.42 -11.09 18.60
N ARG A 204 5.75 -12.21 18.87
CA ARG A 204 4.31 -12.26 19.13
C ARG A 204 4.01 -13.15 20.33
N ALA A 205 3.15 -12.66 21.21
CA ALA A 205 2.53 -13.49 22.23
C ALA A 205 1.42 -14.30 21.57
N ILE A 206 1.45 -15.62 21.74
CA ILE A 206 0.47 -16.56 21.19
C ILE A 206 -0.17 -17.39 22.32
N PHE A 207 -1.45 -17.69 22.16
CA PHE A 207 -2.29 -18.35 23.16
C PHE A 207 -3.11 -19.44 22.46
N PRO A 208 -2.84 -20.74 22.71
CA PRO A 208 -3.53 -21.83 22.03
C PRO A 208 -4.99 -21.89 22.46
N GLN A 209 -5.91 -22.04 21.51
CA GLN A 209 -7.35 -22.03 21.77
C GLN A 209 -7.95 -23.43 21.97
N LYS A 210 -7.20 -24.48 21.61
CA LYS A 210 -7.59 -25.88 21.72
C LYS A 210 -6.40 -26.78 22.06
N SER A 211 -6.67 -27.97 22.57
CA SER A 211 -5.66 -28.98 22.88
C SER A 211 -5.26 -29.79 21.63
N GLY A 212 -4.12 -30.48 21.72
CA GLY A 212 -3.60 -31.36 20.68
C GLY A 212 -2.20 -30.97 20.20
N GLU A 213 -1.73 -31.64 19.15
CA GLU A 213 -0.53 -31.23 18.42
C GLU A 213 -0.90 -30.09 17.47
N LEU A 214 -0.55 -28.86 17.86
CA LEU A 214 -0.79 -27.67 17.04
C LEU A 214 0.46 -27.32 16.25
N THR A 215 0.27 -26.92 14.99
CA THR A 215 1.35 -26.47 14.13
C THR A 215 1.33 -24.96 14.00
N ILE A 216 2.48 -24.35 14.25
CA ILE A 216 2.73 -22.95 13.91
C ILE A 216 3.36 -22.95 12.52
N PRO A 217 2.65 -22.46 11.49
CA PRO A 217 3.10 -22.59 10.10
C PRO A 217 4.36 -21.77 9.84
N SER A 218 5.11 -22.18 8.82
CA SER A 218 6.22 -21.40 8.27
C SER A 218 5.73 -20.06 7.73
N ARG A 219 6.58 -19.03 7.81
CA ARG A 219 6.31 -17.70 7.28
C ARG A 219 7.15 -17.45 6.05
N THR A 220 6.52 -16.93 5.01
CA THR A 220 7.21 -16.53 3.78
C THR A 220 7.58 -15.05 3.87
N ILE A 221 8.83 -14.72 3.59
CA ILE A 221 9.33 -13.36 3.45
C ILE A 221 9.68 -13.14 1.98
N ARG A 222 9.06 -12.14 1.34
CA ARG A 222 9.40 -11.70 -0.01
C ARG A 222 10.22 -10.43 0.07
N ALA A 223 11.34 -10.37 -0.62
CA ALA A 223 12.18 -9.17 -0.65
C ALA A 223 12.85 -9.02 -2.01
N LYS A 224 13.13 -7.78 -2.40
CA LYS A 224 13.96 -7.47 -3.57
C LYS A 224 15.43 -7.44 -3.16
N VAL A 225 16.24 -8.26 -3.81
CA VAL A 225 17.69 -8.36 -3.58
C VAL A 225 18.41 -7.89 -4.83
N LEU A 226 19.54 -7.19 -4.67
CA LEU A 226 20.36 -6.76 -5.80
C LEU A 226 20.89 -7.99 -6.55
N SER A 227 20.55 -8.13 -7.83
CA SER A 227 21.06 -9.21 -8.67
C SER A 227 22.53 -8.94 -9.03
N SER A 228 23.38 -9.95 -8.93
CA SER A 228 24.79 -9.87 -9.35
C SER A 228 24.96 -9.98 -10.88
N LYS A 229 23.89 -10.30 -11.62
CA LYS A 229 23.93 -10.38 -13.08
C LYS A 229 23.77 -8.98 -13.67
N SER A 230 24.91 -8.35 -13.97
CA SER A 230 24.96 -7.17 -14.84
C SER A 230 24.49 -7.56 -16.23
N TYR A 231 23.28 -7.16 -16.60
CA TYR A 231 22.75 -7.33 -17.95
C TYR A 231 23.30 -6.20 -18.82
N ASN A 232 24.19 -6.51 -19.75
CA ASN A 232 24.59 -5.58 -20.81
C ASN A 232 23.49 -5.58 -21.88
N PRO A 233 22.67 -4.51 -22.02
CA PRO A 233 21.55 -4.49 -22.96
C PRO A 233 21.99 -4.43 -24.43
N PHE A 234 23.29 -4.25 -24.69
CA PHE A 234 23.88 -4.27 -26.03
C PHE A 234 24.82 -5.46 -26.11
N GLY A 235 24.34 -6.55 -26.72
CA GLY A 235 25.16 -7.72 -27.02
C GLY A 235 26.37 -7.32 -27.87
N GLY A 236 27.55 -7.30 -27.25
CA GLY A 236 28.85 -7.45 -27.92
C GLY A 236 29.35 -6.33 -28.84
N ILE A 237 28.69 -5.16 -28.94
CA ILE A 237 29.22 -4.03 -29.72
C ILE A 237 28.94 -2.72 -28.98
N ASP A 238 29.97 -2.13 -28.38
CA ASP A 238 29.91 -0.75 -27.89
C ASP A 238 31.15 0.03 -28.34
N PRO A 239 31.03 1.04 -29.24
CA PRO A 239 32.11 1.92 -29.67
C PRO A 239 32.45 3.04 -28.66
N PHE A 240 31.88 3.04 -27.45
CA PHE A 240 32.12 4.05 -26.41
C PHE A 240 32.61 3.44 -25.08
N SER A 241 33.77 2.78 -25.13
CA SER A 241 34.37 1.97 -24.06
C SER A 241 34.94 2.72 -22.84
N ASP A 242 34.38 3.87 -22.45
CA ASP A 242 34.88 4.60 -21.27
C ASP A 242 34.07 4.26 -20.00
N ASP A 243 34.79 3.89 -18.93
CA ASP A 243 34.31 3.57 -17.57
C ASP A 243 33.35 4.60 -16.95
N PHE A 244 33.26 5.80 -17.54
CA PHE A 244 32.40 6.89 -17.10
C PHE A 244 30.90 6.67 -17.40
N PHE A 245 30.55 6.06 -18.54
CA PHE A 245 29.14 5.87 -18.93
C PHE A 245 28.52 4.53 -18.48
N GLY A 246 29.35 3.51 -18.19
CA GLY A 246 28.88 2.18 -17.76
C GLY A 246 28.12 2.20 -16.42
N GLY A 247 28.47 3.09 -15.50
CA GLY A 247 27.77 3.27 -14.22
C GLY A 247 26.47 4.09 -14.31
N LEU A 248 26.27 4.83 -15.41
CA LEU A 248 25.13 5.72 -15.63
C LEU A 248 23.92 4.96 -16.22
N PHE A 249 24.17 3.89 -16.98
CA PHE A 249 23.14 3.06 -17.63
C PHE A 249 23.02 1.65 -17.04
N SER A 250 23.84 1.27 -16.06
CA SER A 250 23.61 0.04 -15.29
C SER A 250 22.34 0.19 -14.45
N THR A 251 21.21 -0.25 -14.98
CA THR A 251 19.99 -0.37 -14.20
C THR A 251 20.26 -1.44 -13.15
N ARG A 252 20.35 -1.06 -11.87
CA ARG A 252 20.44 -2.03 -10.76
C ARG A 252 19.24 -2.96 -10.87
N SER A 253 19.48 -4.17 -11.36
CA SER A 253 18.43 -5.18 -11.48
C SER A 253 18.19 -5.75 -10.09
N TYR A 254 16.94 -5.69 -9.65
CA TYR A 254 16.50 -6.33 -8.42
C TYR A 254 15.79 -7.62 -8.79
N GLU A 255 16.19 -8.70 -8.13
CA GLU A 255 15.51 -9.98 -8.20
C GLU A 255 14.61 -10.12 -6.97
N GLU A 256 13.34 -10.44 -7.18
CA GLU A 256 12.44 -10.78 -6.08
C GLU A 256 12.76 -12.20 -5.61
N LYS A 257 13.08 -12.34 -4.32
CA LYS A 257 13.35 -13.62 -3.69
C LYS A 257 12.37 -13.86 -2.56
N SER A 258 11.91 -15.10 -2.46
CA SER A 258 11.09 -15.59 -1.34
C SER A 258 11.94 -16.50 -0.44
N PHE A 259 11.84 -16.26 0.86
CA PHE A 259 12.51 -17.02 1.92
C PHE A 259 11.45 -17.55 2.87
N ARG A 260 11.71 -18.69 3.52
CA ARG A 260 10.77 -19.29 4.47
C ARG A 260 11.41 -19.55 5.81
N SER A 261 10.62 -19.38 6.87
CA SER A 261 10.98 -19.91 8.18
C SER A 261 10.65 -21.40 8.28
N ASN A 262 11.18 -22.04 9.32
CA ASN A 262 10.74 -23.37 9.73
C ASN A 262 9.31 -23.31 10.33
N SER A 263 8.53 -24.36 10.11
CA SER A 263 7.33 -24.63 10.91
C SER A 263 7.72 -25.18 12.30
N LEU A 264 6.83 -25.04 13.28
CA LEU A 264 7.01 -25.56 14.63
C LEU A 264 5.80 -26.41 15.02
N SER A 265 6.02 -27.63 15.52
CA SER A 265 4.98 -28.39 16.23
C SER A 265 5.04 -28.08 17.73
N VAL A 266 3.88 -27.85 18.33
CA VAL A 266 3.71 -27.52 19.75
C VAL A 266 2.66 -28.45 20.35
N LYS A 267 3.02 -29.12 21.44
CA LYS A 267 2.10 -30.00 22.18
C LYS A 267 1.28 -29.17 23.16
N VAL A 268 -0.02 -29.06 22.91
CA VAL A 268 -0.96 -28.34 23.77
C VAL A 268 -1.78 -29.32 24.60
N LEU A 269 -1.67 -29.20 25.93
CA LEU A 269 -2.39 -29.98 26.90
C LEU A 269 -3.72 -29.33 27.27
N GLU A 270 -4.71 -30.16 27.54
CA GLU A 270 -5.93 -29.73 28.23
C GLU A 270 -5.61 -29.35 29.67
N LEU A 271 -6.43 -28.45 30.22
CA LEU A 271 -6.39 -28.16 31.65
C LEU A 271 -6.91 -29.39 32.42
N PRO A 272 -6.27 -29.77 33.54
CA PRO A 272 -6.76 -30.85 34.37
C PRO A 272 -8.15 -30.52 34.92
N ALA A 273 -8.99 -31.51 35.19
CA ALA A 273 -10.30 -31.23 35.79
C ALA A 273 -10.12 -30.53 37.15
N PRO A 274 -10.78 -29.37 37.39
CA PRO A 274 -10.67 -28.68 38.66
C PRO A 274 -11.29 -29.53 39.78
N ILE A 275 -10.64 -29.56 40.94
CA ILE A 275 -11.08 -30.28 42.13
C ILE A 275 -11.11 -29.36 43.36
N GLY A 276 -11.80 -29.79 44.43
CA GLY A 276 -11.84 -29.08 45.69
C GLY A 276 -12.36 -27.63 45.58
N GLN A 277 -11.67 -26.70 46.24
CA GLN A 277 -12.09 -25.30 46.28
C GLN A 277 -12.11 -24.63 44.89
N ALA A 278 -11.21 -25.00 43.98
CA ALA A 278 -11.20 -24.43 42.63
C ALA A 278 -12.48 -24.80 41.85
N ALA A 279 -12.90 -26.08 41.92
CA ALA A 279 -14.13 -26.54 41.28
C ALA A 279 -15.36 -25.83 41.84
N GLU A 280 -15.42 -25.64 43.15
CA GLU A 280 -16.53 -24.97 43.81
C GLU A 280 -16.58 -23.47 43.49
N ASN A 281 -15.43 -22.78 43.46
CA ASN A 281 -15.37 -21.38 43.11
C ASN A 281 -15.70 -21.13 41.63
N LEU A 282 -15.30 -22.02 40.71
CA LEU A 282 -15.69 -21.91 39.29
C LEU A 282 -17.20 -22.03 39.09
N ARG A 283 -17.91 -22.81 39.91
CA ARG A 283 -19.37 -22.93 39.85
C ARG A 283 -20.10 -21.73 40.45
N ARG A 284 -19.58 -21.18 41.56
CA ARG A 284 -20.24 -20.09 42.30
C ARG A 284 -19.89 -18.69 41.80
N ASN A 285 -18.66 -18.49 41.33
CA ASN A 285 -18.16 -17.19 40.90
C ASN A 285 -18.01 -17.18 39.38
N ASP A 286 -19.12 -17.06 38.67
CA ASP A 286 -19.14 -17.01 37.22
C ASP A 286 -18.77 -15.60 36.72
N TRP A 287 -17.54 -15.44 36.23
CA TRP A 287 -17.06 -14.19 35.61
C TRP A 287 -17.45 -14.08 34.11
N GLY A 288 -18.24 -15.03 33.60
CA GLY A 288 -18.75 -15.06 32.24
C GLY A 288 -17.68 -15.36 31.19
N ASN A 289 -16.58 -16.02 31.59
CA ASN A 289 -15.52 -16.47 30.71
C ASN A 289 -15.80 -17.87 30.16
N VAL A 290 -15.48 -18.08 28.88
CA VAL A 290 -15.64 -19.38 28.19
C VAL A 290 -14.55 -20.38 28.60
N GLN A 291 -13.36 -19.89 28.97
CA GLN A 291 -12.21 -20.71 29.37
C GLN A 291 -11.56 -20.11 30.63
N VAL A 292 -10.96 -20.97 31.46
CA VAL A 292 -10.21 -20.54 32.65
C VAL A 292 -9.00 -19.74 32.22
N ILE A 293 -8.69 -18.66 32.94
CA ILE A 293 -7.50 -17.83 32.70
C ILE A 293 -6.26 -18.63 33.05
N VAL A 294 -5.26 -18.64 32.17
CA VAL A 294 -4.01 -19.37 32.37
C VAL A 294 -2.83 -18.41 32.45
N GLY A 295 -2.10 -18.48 33.56
CA GLY A 295 -1.01 -17.57 33.88
C GLY A 295 -1.30 -16.73 35.12
N ARG A 296 -0.21 -16.25 35.75
CA ARG A 296 -0.27 -15.45 36.98
C ARG A 296 -1.31 -14.35 36.85
N THR A 297 -2.23 -14.32 37.81
CA THR A 297 -3.36 -13.40 37.85
C THR A 297 -3.45 -12.75 39.22
N GLU A 298 -3.64 -11.44 39.21
CA GLU A 298 -3.83 -10.59 40.38
C GLU A 298 -5.20 -9.91 40.28
N LEU A 299 -5.87 -9.78 41.41
CA LEU A 299 -7.22 -9.25 41.51
C LEU A 299 -7.25 -8.20 42.62
N GLU A 300 -7.64 -6.98 42.29
CA GLU A 300 -7.77 -5.87 43.21
C GLU A 300 -9.17 -5.26 43.09
N ALA A 301 -9.74 -4.83 44.22
CA ALA A 301 -10.94 -4.02 44.24
C ALA A 301 -10.69 -2.74 45.03
N LYS A 302 -11.23 -1.63 44.55
CA LYS A 302 -11.18 -0.32 45.20
C LYS A 302 -12.57 0.30 45.22
N LEU A 303 -12.95 0.83 46.36
CA LEU A 303 -14.13 1.66 46.53
C LEU A 303 -13.67 3.10 46.77
N ALA A 304 -14.29 4.07 46.11
CA ALA A 304 -13.75 5.43 46.08
C ALA A 304 -13.74 6.14 47.45
N GLU A 305 -14.62 5.81 48.41
CA GLU A 305 -14.71 6.41 49.76
C GLU A 305 -15.48 5.47 50.73
N ASP A 306 -15.31 5.62 52.06
CA ASP A 306 -15.87 4.72 53.09
C ASP A 306 -17.32 5.04 53.53
N ASP A 307 -17.77 6.29 53.35
CA ASP A 307 -19.11 6.73 53.79
C ASP A 307 -20.07 6.91 52.59
N LEU A 308 -21.29 6.37 52.74
CA LEU A 308 -22.30 6.37 51.68
C LEU A 308 -23.68 6.76 52.22
N LYS A 309 -24.42 7.60 51.49
CA LYS A 309 -25.82 7.91 51.79
C LYS A 309 -26.77 7.11 50.91
N VAL A 310 -27.99 6.89 51.41
CA VAL A 310 -29.07 6.28 50.61
C VAL A 310 -29.33 7.11 49.36
N GLY A 311 -29.42 6.46 48.20
CA GLY A 311 -29.65 7.10 46.89
C GLY A 311 -28.41 7.70 46.23
N GLU A 312 -27.28 7.78 46.93
CA GLU A 312 -26.00 8.20 46.36
C GLU A 312 -25.31 7.02 45.65
N SER A 313 -24.67 7.31 44.52
CA SER A 313 -23.96 6.29 43.72
C SER A 313 -22.49 6.24 44.11
N ARG A 314 -21.96 5.03 44.30
CA ARG A 314 -20.52 4.80 44.49
C ARG A 314 -19.97 3.80 43.50
N THR A 315 -18.84 4.13 42.91
CA THR A 315 -18.18 3.25 41.95
C THR A 315 -17.24 2.28 42.66
N LEU A 316 -17.56 0.99 42.58
CA LEU A 316 -16.64 -0.10 42.86
C LEU A 316 -15.82 -0.38 41.61
N THR A 317 -14.50 -0.23 41.71
CA THR A 317 -13.55 -0.52 40.63
C THR A 317 -12.86 -1.84 40.92
N ILE A 318 -13.04 -2.83 40.04
CA ILE A 318 -12.37 -4.12 40.11
C ILE A 318 -11.34 -4.17 38.99
N LYS A 319 -10.07 -4.33 39.37
CA LYS A 319 -8.95 -4.43 38.45
C LYS A 319 -8.42 -5.86 38.46
N ILE A 320 -8.27 -6.43 37.27
CA ILE A 320 -7.69 -7.76 37.06
C ILE A 320 -6.47 -7.59 36.19
N GLU A 321 -5.32 -8.06 36.65
CA GLU A 321 -4.08 -8.09 35.87
C GLU A 321 -3.64 -9.55 35.70
N SER A 322 -3.32 -9.97 34.48
CA SER A 322 -2.94 -11.36 34.21
C SER A 322 -1.94 -11.50 33.09
N LYS A 323 -1.04 -12.49 33.21
CA LYS A 323 -0.25 -13.02 32.06
C LYS A 323 -1.09 -13.84 31.08
N GLY A 324 -2.33 -14.16 31.44
CA GLY A 324 -3.31 -14.78 30.56
C GLY A 324 -4.10 -13.76 29.75
N ASN A 325 -4.99 -14.25 28.89
CA ASN A 325 -5.89 -13.41 28.11
C ASN A 325 -7.20 -13.13 28.87
N LEU A 326 -7.49 -11.87 29.21
CA LEU A 326 -8.70 -11.44 29.93
C LEU A 326 -9.88 -11.01 29.03
N SER A 327 -9.75 -11.10 27.70
CA SER A 327 -10.78 -10.63 26.76
C SER A 327 -12.15 -11.30 26.95
N SER A 328 -12.18 -12.57 27.33
CA SER A 328 -13.42 -13.34 27.51
C SER A 328 -14.20 -13.04 28.80
N LEU A 329 -13.61 -12.37 29.80
CA LEU A 329 -14.34 -12.06 31.03
C LEU A 329 -15.44 -11.03 30.74
N SER A 330 -16.70 -11.32 31.02
CA SER A 330 -17.81 -10.45 30.59
C SER A 330 -18.58 -9.80 31.73
N LYS A 331 -18.46 -10.33 32.96
CA LYS A 331 -19.21 -9.84 34.13
C LYS A 331 -18.42 -10.04 35.43
N VAL A 332 -18.92 -9.41 36.49
CA VAL A 332 -18.44 -9.58 37.87
C VAL A 332 -19.50 -10.37 38.65
N PRO A 333 -19.15 -11.51 39.29
CA PRO A 333 -20.10 -12.32 40.05
C PRO A 333 -20.36 -11.70 41.44
N LEU A 334 -21.07 -10.56 41.46
CA LEU A 334 -21.38 -9.83 42.68
C LEU A 334 -22.88 -9.71 42.89
N ASP A 335 -23.41 -10.51 43.82
CA ASP A 335 -24.79 -10.39 44.29
C ASP A 335 -24.82 -9.66 45.65
N LEU A 336 -25.52 -8.52 45.68
CA LEU A 336 -25.69 -7.70 46.87
C LEU A 336 -27.16 -7.67 47.35
N GLY A 337 -28.02 -8.51 46.77
CA GLY A 337 -29.45 -8.59 47.04
C GLY A 337 -30.23 -7.32 46.67
N ASP A 338 -31.49 -7.27 47.12
CA ASP A 338 -32.45 -6.24 46.69
C ASP A 338 -32.23 -4.86 47.30
N ARG A 339 -31.27 -4.71 48.23
CA ARG A 339 -31.03 -3.46 48.95
C ARG A 339 -30.16 -2.47 48.18
N ILE A 340 -29.60 -2.88 47.04
CA ILE A 340 -28.70 -2.06 46.21
C ILE A 340 -29.03 -2.27 44.74
N ARG A 341 -29.04 -1.17 43.99
CA ARG A 341 -29.01 -1.24 42.53
C ARG A 341 -27.57 -1.18 42.04
N GLN A 342 -27.22 -2.06 41.12
CA GLN A 342 -25.91 -2.16 40.51
C GLN A 342 -26.01 -1.81 39.03
N TYR A 343 -25.14 -0.91 38.57
CA TYR A 343 -25.06 -0.51 37.17
C TYR A 343 -23.63 -0.74 36.68
N PRO A 344 -23.39 -1.77 35.84
CA PRO A 344 -22.08 -2.02 35.26
C PRO A 344 -21.78 -1.07 34.11
N ASP A 345 -20.54 -0.59 34.05
CA ASP A 345 -19.98 0.07 32.87
C ASP A 345 -19.46 -0.97 31.86
N SER A 346 -19.22 -0.53 30.62
CA SER A 346 -18.56 -1.38 29.60
C SER A 346 -17.06 -1.54 29.90
N PRO A 347 -16.56 -2.74 30.21
CA PRO A 347 -15.15 -2.95 30.54
C PRO A 347 -14.30 -2.98 29.26
N ALA A 348 -13.12 -2.35 29.31
CA ALA A 348 -12.10 -2.46 28.27
C ALA A 348 -10.95 -3.35 28.75
N VAL A 349 -10.27 -3.99 27.81
CA VAL A 349 -9.02 -4.73 28.07
C VAL A 349 -7.85 -3.95 27.50
N ILE A 350 -6.88 -3.66 28.35
CA ILE A 350 -5.63 -3.02 28.00
C ILE A 350 -4.54 -4.10 28.00
N TYR A 351 -3.64 -4.06 27.03
CA TYR A 351 -2.49 -4.95 26.99
C TYR A 351 -1.23 -4.14 27.31
N GLN A 352 -0.40 -4.67 28.20
CA GLN A 352 0.84 -4.07 28.66
C GLN A 352 1.99 -5.05 28.45
N GLU A 353 3.16 -4.56 28.11
CA GLU A 353 4.34 -5.39 27.86
C GLU A 353 5.31 -5.27 29.02
N HIS A 354 5.54 -6.37 29.75
CA HIS A 354 6.53 -6.41 30.82
C HIS A 354 7.66 -7.36 30.41
N GLY A 355 8.72 -6.81 29.82
CA GLY A 355 9.82 -7.57 29.27
C GLY A 355 9.37 -8.40 28.07
N THR A 356 9.45 -9.73 28.18
CA THR A 356 9.02 -10.67 27.13
C THR A 356 7.62 -11.23 27.34
N ALA A 357 6.88 -10.74 28.34
CA ALA A 357 5.54 -11.22 28.67
C ALA A 357 4.48 -10.15 28.37
N LEU A 358 3.40 -10.57 27.71
CA LEU A 358 2.21 -9.76 27.57
C LEU A 358 1.37 -9.91 28.85
N TRP A 359 1.02 -8.79 29.45
CA TRP A 359 0.04 -8.71 30.50
C TRP A 359 -1.24 -8.13 29.92
N SER A 360 -2.38 -8.68 30.31
CA SER A 360 -3.66 -8.05 30.06
C SER A 360 -4.23 -7.51 31.37
N GLU A 361 -4.77 -6.32 31.29
CA GLU A 361 -5.43 -5.61 32.37
C GLU A 361 -6.90 -5.42 31.97
N LYS A 362 -7.82 -5.86 32.82
CA LYS A 362 -9.25 -5.61 32.66
C LYS A 362 -9.80 -4.91 33.88
N THR A 363 -10.47 -3.79 33.64
CA THR A 363 -11.11 -3.01 34.70
C THR A 363 -12.62 -3.07 34.54
N PHE A 364 -13.30 -3.54 35.57
CA PHE A 364 -14.75 -3.45 35.72
C PHE A 364 -15.09 -2.29 36.65
N LYS A 365 -16.07 -1.48 36.26
CA LYS A 365 -16.62 -0.42 37.12
C LYS A 365 -18.10 -0.70 37.35
N LEU A 366 -18.50 -0.74 38.61
CA LEU A 366 -19.87 -0.99 39.05
C LEU A 366 -20.33 0.20 39.88
N SER A 367 -21.34 0.92 39.41
CA SER A 367 -22.00 1.96 40.19
C SER A 367 -23.04 1.32 41.12
N LEU A 368 -22.81 1.43 42.42
CA LEU A 368 -23.62 0.88 43.50
C LEU A 368 -24.48 1.98 44.12
N VAL A 369 -25.80 1.79 44.13
CA VAL A 369 -26.77 2.75 44.70
C VAL A 369 -27.57 2.07 45.81
N PRO A 370 -27.30 2.37 47.10
CA PRO A 370 -28.06 1.79 48.20
C PRO A 370 -29.48 2.34 48.28
N LEU A 371 -30.42 1.45 48.62
CA LEU A 371 -31.85 1.77 48.74
C LEU A 371 -32.29 2.00 50.19
N GLY A 372 -31.47 1.65 51.18
CA GLY A 372 -31.79 1.90 52.59
C GLY A 372 -30.58 1.88 53.53
N PRO A 373 -30.73 2.45 54.74
CA PRO A 373 -29.63 2.62 55.68
C PRO A 373 -29.21 1.33 56.37
N GLY A 374 -28.01 1.32 56.93
CA GLY A 374 -27.42 0.20 57.67
C GLY A 374 -26.13 -0.32 57.03
N GLU A 375 -25.56 -1.35 57.65
CA GLU A 375 -24.28 -1.91 57.21
C GLU A 375 -24.46 -2.65 55.88
N LEU A 376 -23.68 -2.23 54.89
CA LEU A 376 -23.55 -2.88 53.61
C LEU A 376 -22.25 -3.67 53.58
N LYS A 377 -22.36 -4.98 53.36
CA LYS A 377 -21.22 -5.88 53.15
C LYS A 377 -21.05 -6.21 51.67
N ILE A 378 -19.91 -5.87 51.10
CA ILE A 378 -19.46 -6.34 49.78
C ILE A 378 -18.51 -7.51 50.02
N PRO A 379 -18.88 -8.75 49.64
CA PRO A 379 -18.03 -9.91 49.86
C PRO A 379 -16.75 -9.86 49.02
N ALA A 380 -15.71 -10.54 49.50
CA ALA A 380 -14.50 -10.80 48.73
C ALA A 380 -14.85 -11.50 47.41
N LEU A 381 -14.42 -10.91 46.29
CA LEU A 381 -14.54 -11.51 44.98
C LEU A 381 -13.43 -12.52 44.79
N LYS A 382 -13.75 -13.67 44.18
CA LYS A 382 -12.80 -14.76 43.95
C LYS A 382 -12.74 -15.12 42.48
N LEU A 383 -11.53 -15.12 41.92
CA LEU A 383 -11.25 -15.48 40.55
C LEU A 383 -10.29 -16.66 40.50
N VAL A 384 -10.76 -17.77 39.94
CA VAL A 384 -9.93 -18.97 39.74
C VAL A 384 -9.11 -18.80 38.46
N TRP A 385 -7.81 -19.08 38.55
CA TRP A 385 -6.89 -19.11 37.42
C TRP A 385 -5.99 -20.34 37.51
N PHE A 386 -5.43 -20.78 36.39
CA PHE A 386 -4.52 -21.92 36.33
C PHE A 386 -3.08 -21.42 36.24
N ASP A 387 -2.22 -21.89 37.14
CA ASP A 387 -0.79 -21.62 37.09
C ASP A 387 -0.09 -22.73 36.30
N PRO A 388 0.41 -22.44 35.09
CA PRO A 388 1.10 -23.44 34.28
C PRO A 388 2.46 -23.85 34.86
N VAL A 389 3.03 -23.08 35.80
CA VAL A 389 4.32 -23.40 36.42
C VAL A 389 4.16 -24.46 37.50
N SER A 390 3.17 -24.29 38.38
CA SER A 390 2.84 -25.30 39.40
C SER A 390 1.86 -26.37 38.91
N GLU A 391 1.39 -26.25 37.66
CA GLU A 391 0.36 -27.09 37.03
C GLU A 391 -0.90 -27.24 37.91
N SER A 392 -1.30 -26.15 38.59
CA SER A 392 -2.37 -26.18 39.60
C SER A 392 -3.29 -24.97 39.54
N TYR A 393 -4.52 -25.13 40.02
CA TYR A 393 -5.49 -24.04 40.14
C TYR A 393 -5.19 -23.17 41.36
N GLN A 394 -5.19 -21.86 41.14
CA GLN A 394 -4.99 -20.82 42.14
C GLN A 394 -6.22 -19.91 42.21
N ILE A 395 -6.37 -19.19 43.32
CA ILE A 395 -7.49 -18.27 43.56
C ILE A 395 -6.91 -16.89 43.85
N ALA A 396 -7.20 -15.93 42.98
CA ALA A 396 -7.00 -14.51 43.28
C ALA A 396 -8.26 -13.99 43.99
N GLU A 397 -8.08 -13.26 45.09
CA GLU A 397 -9.20 -12.76 45.89
C GLU A 397 -9.02 -11.30 46.30
N THR A 398 -10.13 -10.56 46.36
CA THR A 398 -10.16 -9.19 46.90
C THR A 398 -10.41 -9.21 48.40
N SER A 399 -10.17 -8.07 49.07
CA SER A 399 -10.71 -7.82 50.41
C SER A 399 -12.25 -7.71 50.39
N ASP A 400 -12.88 -7.97 51.53
CA ASP A 400 -14.28 -7.60 51.74
C ASP A 400 -14.38 -6.11 52.15
N PHE A 401 -15.49 -5.47 51.82
CA PHE A 401 -15.76 -4.09 52.21
C PHE A 401 -16.99 -4.04 53.12
N LYS A 402 -16.89 -3.22 54.16
CA LYS A 402 -18.01 -2.89 55.06
C LYS A 402 -18.23 -1.39 54.99
N ILE A 403 -19.37 -0.99 54.46
CA ILE A 403 -19.73 0.40 54.23
C ILE A 403 -20.90 0.71 55.15
N GLN A 404 -20.83 1.80 55.90
CA GLN A 404 -22.01 2.26 56.62
C GLN A 404 -22.87 3.17 55.74
N VAL A 405 -24.13 2.77 55.54
CA VAL A 405 -25.08 3.57 54.76
C VAL A 405 -25.95 4.38 55.71
N THR A 406 -25.91 5.70 55.56
CA THR A 406 -26.70 6.65 56.37
C THR A 406 -27.85 7.28 55.58
N GLY A 407 -28.87 7.78 56.27
CA GLY A 407 -30.05 8.42 55.67
C GLY A 407 -31.36 7.66 55.88
N GLN A 408 -32.41 8.06 55.16
CA GLN A 408 -33.72 7.39 55.20
C GLN A 408 -33.86 6.41 54.03
N ALA A 409 -34.54 5.29 54.25
CA ALA A 409 -34.80 4.31 53.21
C ALA A 409 -35.67 4.91 52.09
N LEU A 410 -35.30 4.63 50.85
CA LEU A 410 -36.17 4.87 49.71
C LEU A 410 -37.30 3.83 49.81
N SER A 411 -38.52 4.30 50.09
CA SER A 411 -39.69 3.43 50.13
C SER A 411 -39.89 2.77 48.76
N THR A 412 -39.85 1.45 48.72
CA THR A 412 -40.31 0.67 47.57
C THR A 412 -41.84 0.73 47.55
N GLN A 413 -42.42 1.82 47.06
CA GLN A 413 -43.83 1.84 46.74
C GLN A 413 -44.04 1.08 45.42
N SER A 414 -44.38 -0.21 45.54
CA SER A 414 -45.26 -0.84 44.55
C SER A 414 -46.71 -0.42 44.79
N SER A 415 -47.45 -0.40 43.68
CA SER A 415 -48.84 -0.01 43.47
C SER A 415 -49.17 1.48 43.58
N ILE A 416 -48.94 2.21 42.47
CA ILE A 416 -49.85 3.28 42.09
C ILE A 416 -51.14 2.59 41.61
N PRO A 417 -52.33 2.88 42.18
CA PRO A 417 -53.59 2.44 41.59
C PRO A 417 -53.74 3.05 40.20
N LEU A 418 -54.24 2.26 39.26
CA LEU A 418 -54.66 2.66 37.93
C LEU A 418 -55.63 3.85 38.02
N ALA A 419 -55.11 5.07 38.03
CA ALA A 419 -55.88 6.26 37.73
C ALA A 419 -55.89 6.37 36.20
N GLU A 420 -57.04 5.97 35.66
CA GLU A 420 -57.48 6.13 34.29
C GLU A 420 -57.27 7.60 33.89
N SER A 421 -56.10 7.87 33.31
CA SER A 421 -55.85 9.08 32.53
C SER A 421 -55.88 8.61 31.09
N THR A 422 -57.03 8.83 30.48
CA THR A 422 -57.22 8.83 29.04
C THR A 422 -56.00 9.48 28.39
N PRO A 423 -55.21 8.77 27.59
CA PRO A 423 -54.33 9.43 26.67
C PRO A 423 -55.26 10.06 25.64
N THR A 424 -55.39 11.38 25.69
CA THR A 424 -55.73 12.13 24.49
C THR A 424 -54.72 11.70 23.44
N GLU A 425 -55.18 10.90 22.49
CA GLU A 425 -54.54 10.57 21.24
C GLU A 425 -54.40 11.87 20.43
N GLN A 426 -53.43 12.69 20.84
CA GLN A 426 -52.83 13.66 19.96
C GLN A 426 -51.60 12.95 19.41
N ALA A 427 -51.84 12.23 18.33
CA ALA A 427 -50.82 11.76 17.42
C ALA A 427 -49.95 12.96 17.00
N ALA A 428 -48.88 13.20 17.75
CA ALA A 428 -47.71 13.85 17.22
C ALA A 428 -47.16 12.87 16.18
N LYS A 429 -47.66 13.02 14.96
CA LYS A 429 -47.05 12.48 13.76
C LYS A 429 -45.54 12.72 13.92
N PRO A 430 -44.69 11.69 13.76
CA PRO A 430 -43.26 11.94 13.72
C PRO A 430 -43.06 13.08 12.71
N PRO A 431 -42.22 14.09 13.00
CA PRO A 431 -41.91 15.11 12.01
C PRO A 431 -41.61 14.36 10.71
N PRO A 432 -42.21 14.75 9.57
CA PRO A 432 -41.87 14.12 8.31
C PRO A 432 -40.35 14.09 8.30
N ALA A 433 -39.76 12.90 8.13
CA ALA A 433 -38.35 12.81 7.88
C ALA A 433 -38.08 13.88 6.83
N GLU A 434 -37.32 14.93 7.19
CA GLU A 434 -36.75 15.80 6.19
C GLU A 434 -35.91 14.85 5.37
N THR A 435 -36.52 14.37 4.28
CA THR A 435 -35.79 13.83 3.17
C THR A 435 -34.88 14.98 2.79
N LEU A 436 -33.63 14.90 3.27
CA LEU A 436 -32.53 15.54 2.59
C LEU A 436 -32.71 15.11 1.15
N LYS A 437 -33.26 16.01 0.34
CA LYS A 437 -33.20 15.87 -1.11
C LYS A 437 -31.72 15.89 -1.38
N TYR A 438 -31.15 14.71 -1.53
CA TYR A 438 -29.83 14.57 -2.11
C TYR A 438 -30.01 14.98 -3.56
N GLU A 439 -29.79 16.27 -3.81
CA GLU A 439 -29.59 16.77 -5.14
C GLU A 439 -28.38 16.01 -5.66
N PRO A 440 -28.50 15.23 -6.75
CA PRO A 440 -27.40 14.42 -7.23
C PRO A 440 -26.24 15.38 -7.53
N GLU A 441 -25.10 15.17 -6.85
CA GLU A 441 -23.87 15.91 -7.14
C GLU A 441 -23.68 15.99 -8.64
N THR A 442 -23.57 17.22 -9.15
CA THR A 442 -23.37 17.44 -10.57
C THR A 442 -22.10 16.73 -11.01
N LEU A 443 -22.01 16.29 -12.27
CA LEU A 443 -20.82 15.58 -12.78
C LEU A 443 -19.50 16.33 -12.48
N LEU A 444 -19.55 17.66 -12.41
CA LEU A 444 -18.43 18.53 -12.05
C LEU A 444 -17.97 18.40 -10.58
N GLU A 445 -18.88 18.13 -9.64
CA GLU A 445 -18.58 17.91 -8.22
C GLU A 445 -17.97 16.52 -7.96
N LYS A 446 -18.47 15.49 -8.64
CA LYS A 446 -17.87 14.15 -8.58
C LYS A 446 -16.47 14.10 -9.21
N LEU A 447 -16.26 14.85 -10.29
CA LEU A 447 -14.94 14.95 -10.94
C LEU A 447 -13.93 15.75 -10.10
N SER A 448 -14.37 16.78 -9.35
CA SER A 448 -13.47 17.59 -8.53
C SER A 448 -13.07 16.91 -7.22
N SER A 449 -13.90 16.05 -6.64
CA SER A 449 -13.58 15.31 -5.41
C SER A 449 -12.63 14.10 -5.64
N GLN A 450 -12.63 13.52 -6.84
CA GLN A 450 -11.75 12.40 -7.20
C GLN A 450 -10.37 12.83 -7.73
N ILE A 451 -10.24 14.05 -8.23
CA ILE A 451 -8.99 14.54 -8.79
C ILE A 451 -8.28 15.36 -7.71
N SER A 452 -7.25 14.76 -7.09
CA SER A 452 -6.32 15.49 -6.22
C SER A 452 -5.88 16.78 -6.91
N THR A 453 -6.03 17.91 -6.24
CA THR A 453 -5.62 19.23 -6.75
C THR A 453 -4.17 19.24 -7.22
N GLY A 454 -3.32 18.38 -6.64
CA GLY A 454 -1.94 18.16 -7.07
C GLY A 454 -1.80 17.49 -8.44
N LEU A 455 -2.72 16.60 -8.82
CA LEU A 455 -2.70 15.90 -10.10
C LEU A 455 -3.12 16.83 -11.25
N LEU A 456 -4.09 17.70 -11.00
CA LEU A 456 -4.47 18.77 -11.94
C LEU A 456 -3.33 19.77 -12.15
N ALA A 457 -2.65 20.16 -11.07
CA ALA A 457 -1.49 21.06 -11.15
C ALA A 457 -0.33 20.45 -11.95
N MET A 458 -0.02 19.17 -11.74
CA MET A 458 1.01 18.44 -12.50
C MET A 458 0.66 18.39 -14.01
N LEU A 459 -0.61 18.18 -14.34
CA LEU A 459 -1.07 18.10 -15.73
C LEU A 459 -0.94 19.45 -16.44
N LEU A 460 -1.31 20.55 -15.77
CA LEU A 460 -1.15 21.91 -16.30
C LEU A 460 0.33 22.29 -16.49
N VAL A 461 1.20 21.92 -15.56
CA VAL A 461 2.65 22.14 -15.70
C VAL A 461 3.23 21.33 -16.86
N SER A 462 2.79 20.08 -17.03
CA SER A 462 3.23 19.23 -18.16
C SER A 462 2.78 19.80 -19.51
N LEU A 463 1.56 20.35 -19.59
CA LEU A 463 1.02 20.97 -20.80
C LEU A 463 1.80 22.24 -21.15
N ALA A 464 2.11 23.08 -20.16
CA ALA A 464 2.94 24.27 -20.35
C ALA A 464 4.35 23.91 -20.83
N PHE A 465 4.94 22.84 -20.29
CA PHE A 465 6.25 22.34 -20.70
C PHE A 465 6.25 21.84 -22.15
N CYS A 466 5.24 21.06 -22.55
CA CYS A 466 5.07 20.58 -23.92
C CYS A 466 4.87 21.73 -24.91
N LEU A 467 4.08 22.74 -24.55
CA LEU A 467 3.90 23.94 -25.39
C LEU A 467 5.20 24.75 -25.50
N GLY A 468 5.99 24.85 -24.43
CA GLY A 468 7.31 25.48 -24.44
C GLY A 468 8.31 24.77 -25.36
N ILE A 469 8.35 23.43 -25.32
CA ILE A 469 9.18 22.63 -26.23
C ILE A 469 8.70 22.78 -27.67
N GLY A 470 7.39 22.74 -27.91
CA GLY A 470 6.81 22.95 -29.24
C GLY A 470 7.17 24.30 -29.83
N TRP A 471 7.14 25.36 -29.01
CA TRP A 471 7.56 26.70 -29.42
C TRP A 471 9.07 26.78 -29.72
N LEU A 472 9.91 26.16 -28.91
CA LEU A 472 11.36 26.07 -29.14
C LEU A 472 11.69 25.32 -30.44
N LEU A 473 11.05 24.18 -30.68
CA LEU A 473 11.22 23.39 -31.91
C LEU A 473 10.72 24.16 -33.14
N ALA A 474 9.58 24.86 -33.03
CA ALA A 474 9.07 25.70 -34.10
C ALA A 474 10.02 26.88 -34.41
N ARG A 475 10.58 27.51 -33.38
CA ARG A 475 11.59 28.58 -33.52
C ARG A 475 12.86 28.04 -34.18
N TRP A 476 13.31 26.84 -33.80
CA TRP A 476 14.49 26.20 -34.38
C TRP A 476 14.27 25.77 -35.83
N GLY A 477 13.07 25.27 -36.16
CA GLY A 477 12.65 24.94 -37.53
C GLY A 477 12.61 26.17 -38.43
N ARG A 478 12.07 27.30 -37.96
CA ARG A 478 12.06 28.57 -38.70
C ARG A 478 13.48 29.12 -38.93
N ALA A 479 14.36 29.00 -37.93
CA ALA A 479 15.76 29.39 -38.06
C ALA A 479 16.50 28.56 -39.12
N LYS A 480 16.35 27.22 -39.11
CA LYS A 480 16.94 26.34 -40.13
C LYS A 480 16.34 26.58 -41.53
N ALA A 481 15.05 26.89 -41.63
CA ALA A 481 14.42 27.21 -42.91
C ALA A 481 14.97 28.52 -43.52
N ALA A 482 15.21 29.54 -42.69
CA ALA A 482 15.82 30.80 -43.09
C ALA A 482 17.31 30.65 -43.48
N GLU A 483 18.04 29.75 -42.83
CA GLU A 483 19.42 29.41 -43.21
C GLU A 483 19.47 28.71 -44.58
N ARG A 484 18.61 27.71 -44.81
CA ARG A 484 18.53 27.01 -46.12
C ARG A 484 18.16 27.96 -47.26
N SER A 485 17.23 28.89 -47.03
CA SER A 485 16.83 29.85 -48.06
C SER A 485 17.93 30.87 -48.37
N TRP A 486 18.72 31.27 -47.37
CA TRP A 486 19.86 32.17 -47.58
C TRP A 486 21.02 31.47 -48.31
N ARG A 487 21.40 30.25 -47.90
CA ARG A 487 22.45 29.47 -48.58
C ARG A 487 22.15 29.29 -50.08
N ARG A 488 20.89 29.00 -50.42
CA ARG A 488 20.45 28.95 -51.83
C ARG A 488 20.67 30.28 -52.56
N LYS A 489 20.35 31.42 -51.94
CA LYS A 489 20.56 32.75 -52.55
C LYS A 489 22.04 33.04 -52.81
N VAL A 490 22.93 32.65 -51.90
CA VAL A 490 24.38 32.78 -52.05
C VAL A 490 24.90 31.90 -53.19
N GLU A 491 24.50 30.62 -53.22
CA GLU A 491 24.89 29.68 -54.26
C GLU A 491 24.43 30.12 -55.67
N THR A 492 23.20 30.62 -55.78
CA THR A 492 22.61 31.03 -57.07
C THR A 492 22.95 32.45 -57.52
N ALA A 493 23.74 33.22 -56.75
CA ALA A 493 24.06 34.61 -57.11
C ALA A 493 24.82 34.67 -58.46
N PRO A 494 24.32 35.39 -59.48
CA PRO A 494 24.90 35.39 -60.82
C PRO A 494 26.15 36.27 -60.96
N ASP A 495 26.28 37.29 -60.12
CA ASP A 495 27.36 38.27 -60.13
C ASP A 495 27.77 38.68 -58.70
N ILE A 496 28.86 39.43 -58.60
CA ILE A 496 29.42 39.86 -57.31
C ILE A 496 28.54 40.88 -56.59
N ASP A 497 27.83 41.75 -57.31
CA ASP A 497 26.94 42.75 -56.72
C ASP A 497 25.74 42.09 -56.02
N THR A 498 25.18 41.04 -56.62
CA THR A 498 24.09 40.25 -56.06
C THR A 498 24.56 39.46 -54.84
N LEU A 499 25.76 38.86 -54.92
CA LEU A 499 26.37 38.15 -53.79
C LEU A 499 26.64 39.08 -52.61
N TYR A 500 27.22 40.26 -52.86
CA TYR A 500 27.48 41.28 -51.85
C TYR A 500 26.19 41.76 -51.19
N ARG A 501 25.12 41.99 -51.97
CA ARG A 501 23.81 42.38 -51.43
C ARG A 501 23.24 41.32 -50.48
N HIS A 502 23.31 40.05 -50.85
CA HIS A 502 22.83 38.95 -50.00
C HIS A 502 23.66 38.76 -48.73
N PHE A 503 24.97 38.95 -48.81
CA PHE A 503 25.87 38.96 -47.66
C PHE A 503 25.55 40.14 -46.72
N TYR A 504 25.45 41.35 -47.28
CA TYR A 504 25.15 42.59 -46.57
C TYR A 504 23.82 42.52 -45.81
N GLU A 505 22.73 42.12 -46.50
CA GLU A 505 21.40 41.97 -45.89
C GLU A 505 21.40 40.98 -44.72
N ARG A 506 22.13 39.86 -44.87
CA ARG A 506 22.22 38.82 -43.83
C ARG A 506 23.01 39.28 -42.63
N LEU A 507 24.14 39.94 -42.86
CA LEU A 507 25.01 40.46 -41.82
C LEU A 507 24.28 41.50 -40.98
N ILE A 508 23.55 42.42 -41.61
CA ILE A 508 22.72 43.42 -40.92
C ILE A 508 21.56 42.79 -40.16
N THR A 509 20.88 41.81 -40.75
CA THR A 509 19.77 41.11 -40.07
C THR A 509 20.25 40.38 -38.82
N ARG A 510 21.45 39.80 -38.86
CA ARG A 510 22.07 39.11 -37.71
C ARG A 510 22.61 40.08 -36.66
N LEU A 511 23.21 41.19 -37.08
CA LEU A 511 23.74 42.20 -36.17
C LEU A 511 22.66 43.15 -35.65
N GLY A 512 21.44 43.15 -36.21
CA GLY A 512 20.27 43.86 -35.70
C GLY A 512 20.36 45.39 -35.79
N SER A 513 20.67 45.93 -36.97
CA SER A 513 20.72 47.38 -37.23
C SER A 513 19.94 47.79 -38.49
N GLN A 514 19.56 49.07 -38.61
CA GLN A 514 19.11 49.67 -39.87
C GLN A 514 20.14 50.70 -40.29
N LEU A 515 20.90 50.42 -41.35
CA LEU A 515 21.83 51.38 -41.95
C LEU A 515 21.16 52.03 -43.17
N SER A 516 20.99 53.35 -43.16
CA SER A 516 20.49 54.11 -44.30
C SER A 516 21.61 54.86 -45.02
N GLY A 517 21.89 54.50 -46.28
CA GLY A 517 22.49 55.40 -47.28
C GLY A 517 23.91 55.10 -47.77
N GLY A 518 24.09 55.18 -49.10
CA GLY A 518 25.33 55.54 -49.81
C GLY A 518 26.38 54.44 -50.02
N SER A 519 26.73 54.16 -51.29
CA SER A 519 27.58 53.06 -51.76
C SER A 519 29.02 53.01 -51.19
N GLU A 520 29.59 54.12 -50.70
CA GLU A 520 30.93 54.14 -50.08
C GLU A 520 30.89 54.18 -48.53
N SER A 521 29.77 54.61 -47.93
CA SER A 521 29.58 54.64 -46.47
C SER A 521 29.30 53.25 -45.88
N GLY A 522 28.79 52.31 -46.70
CA GLY A 522 28.30 51.02 -46.25
C GLY A 522 29.37 50.05 -45.71
N ALA A 523 30.57 50.02 -46.30
CA ALA A 523 31.61 49.06 -45.88
C ALA A 523 32.26 49.46 -44.55
N GLU A 524 32.62 50.74 -44.38
CA GLU A 524 33.17 51.23 -43.11
C GLU A 524 32.15 51.17 -41.97
N ALA A 525 30.88 51.49 -42.24
CA ALA A 525 29.80 51.33 -41.26
C ALA A 525 29.63 49.86 -40.81
N LEU A 526 29.73 48.90 -41.74
CA LEU A 526 29.69 47.48 -41.41
C LEU A 526 30.89 47.06 -40.55
N LYS A 527 32.10 47.52 -40.86
CA LYS A 527 33.28 47.19 -40.06
C LYS A 527 33.15 47.68 -38.62
N VAL A 528 32.63 48.88 -38.42
CA VAL A 528 32.34 49.42 -37.07
C VAL A 528 31.32 48.54 -36.35
N LEU A 529 30.24 48.12 -37.02
CA LEU A 529 29.23 47.25 -36.42
C LEU A 529 29.77 45.86 -36.07
N VAL A 530 30.59 45.26 -36.94
CA VAL A 530 31.25 43.97 -36.68
C VAL A 530 32.15 44.09 -35.45
N LYS A 531 32.99 45.13 -35.37
CA LYS A 531 33.86 45.38 -34.20
C LYS A 531 33.08 45.61 -32.90
N ALA A 532 31.90 46.21 -32.99
CA ALA A 532 31.08 46.53 -31.81
C ALA A 532 30.24 45.36 -31.30
N ARG A 533 29.81 44.44 -32.18
CA ARG A 533 28.80 43.40 -31.85
C ARG A 533 29.26 41.96 -32.01
N VAL A 534 30.42 41.71 -32.60
CA VAL A 534 30.99 40.35 -32.70
C VAL A 534 32.04 40.18 -31.59
N PRO A 535 31.75 39.42 -30.52
CA PRO A 535 32.65 39.30 -29.37
C PRO A 535 33.84 38.35 -29.61
N ASP A 536 33.77 37.48 -30.62
CA ASP A 536 34.84 36.53 -30.95
C ASP A 536 35.86 37.17 -31.90
N PRO A 537 37.14 37.36 -31.48
CA PRO A 537 38.16 38.02 -32.30
C PRO A 537 38.44 37.30 -33.62
N GLY A 538 38.34 35.96 -33.65
CA GLY A 538 38.57 35.17 -34.86
C GLY A 538 37.52 35.45 -35.93
N ARG A 539 36.23 35.28 -35.59
CA ARG A 539 35.11 35.62 -36.49
C ARG A 539 35.07 37.10 -36.86
N GLN A 540 35.44 37.98 -35.93
CA GLN A 540 35.54 39.40 -36.18
C GLN A 540 36.57 39.68 -37.29
N TYR A 541 37.75 39.05 -37.23
CA TYR A 541 38.76 39.18 -38.26
C TYR A 541 38.29 38.62 -39.62
N GLU A 542 37.68 37.43 -39.63
CA GLU A 542 37.14 36.82 -40.86
C GLU A 542 36.11 37.72 -41.54
N LEU A 543 35.13 38.24 -40.79
CA LEU A 543 34.10 39.13 -41.32
C LEU A 543 34.69 40.45 -41.85
N LEU A 544 35.65 41.04 -41.14
CA LEU A 544 36.33 42.26 -41.60
C LEU A 544 37.10 42.00 -42.90
N SER A 545 37.86 40.90 -42.96
CA SER A 545 38.61 40.51 -44.15
C SER A 545 37.70 40.25 -45.37
N LEU A 546 36.51 39.68 -45.13
CA LEU A 546 35.53 39.40 -46.17
C LEU A 546 34.87 40.68 -46.68
N ILE A 547 34.56 41.64 -45.78
CA ILE A 547 34.07 42.98 -46.15
C ILE A 547 35.11 43.71 -47.01
N ASP A 548 36.40 43.64 -46.62
CA ASP A 548 37.50 44.24 -47.38
C ASP A 548 37.65 43.62 -48.77
N LYS A 549 37.58 42.28 -48.86
CA LYS A 549 37.65 41.55 -50.13
C LYS A 549 36.49 41.93 -51.07
N PHE A 550 35.27 42.09 -50.55
CA PHE A 550 34.15 42.59 -51.35
C PHE A 550 34.33 44.03 -51.82
N HIS A 551 34.84 44.91 -50.95
CA HIS A 551 35.05 46.32 -51.30
C HIS A 551 36.14 46.48 -52.37
N GLN A 552 37.24 45.74 -52.22
CA GLN A 552 38.36 45.76 -53.17
C GLN A 552 37.94 45.27 -54.56
N ILE A 553 37.18 44.18 -54.66
CA ILE A 553 36.77 43.65 -55.97
C ILE A 553 35.71 44.56 -56.64
N ARG A 554 34.84 45.21 -55.85
CA ARG A 554 33.76 46.05 -56.39
C ARG A 554 34.22 47.45 -56.82
N PHE A 555 35.21 48.03 -56.13
CA PHE A 555 35.63 49.42 -56.35
C PHE A 555 37.13 49.59 -56.67
N GLY A 556 37.95 48.56 -56.45
CA GLY A 556 39.41 48.59 -56.67
C GLY A 556 39.86 48.17 -58.07
N GLY A 557 38.92 47.87 -58.99
CA GLY A 557 39.24 47.53 -60.39
C GLY A 557 39.74 46.10 -60.63
N GLU A 558 39.65 45.23 -59.63
CA GLU A 558 40.05 43.83 -59.71
C GLU A 558 38.97 42.99 -60.42
N ALA A 559 39.32 42.32 -61.53
CA ALA A 559 38.37 41.54 -62.30
C ALA A 559 38.01 40.23 -61.55
N CYS A 560 36.74 40.07 -61.18
CA CYS A 560 36.24 38.81 -60.61
C CYS A 560 35.85 37.85 -61.73
N ASP A 561 36.67 36.84 -61.98
CA ASP A 561 36.32 35.75 -62.88
C ASP A 561 35.35 34.75 -62.21
N ARG A 562 34.89 33.75 -62.98
CA ARG A 562 33.94 32.75 -62.47
C ARG A 562 34.49 31.92 -61.31
N GLU A 563 35.81 31.75 -61.26
CA GLU A 563 36.46 30.96 -60.21
C GLU A 563 36.53 31.76 -58.91
N GLY A 564 36.92 33.05 -58.98
CA GLY A 564 36.91 33.98 -57.86
C GLY A 564 35.51 34.19 -57.26
N LEU A 565 34.46 34.25 -58.09
CA LEU A 565 33.08 34.34 -57.60
C LEU A 565 32.67 33.08 -56.79
N ASN A 566 33.08 31.90 -57.25
CA ASN A 566 32.78 30.64 -56.55
C ASN A 566 33.56 30.50 -55.25
N GLU A 567 34.80 30.98 -55.19
CA GLU A 567 35.59 31.05 -53.96
C GLU A 567 34.92 31.98 -52.92
N LEU A 568 34.46 33.16 -53.36
CA LEU A 568 33.73 34.10 -52.49
C LEU A 568 32.42 33.50 -51.97
N LYS A 569 31.66 32.79 -52.81
CA LYS A 569 30.45 32.07 -52.35
C LYS A 569 30.74 31.08 -51.25
N LYS A 570 31.84 30.33 -51.36
CA LYS A 570 32.29 29.37 -50.34
C LYS A 570 32.67 30.10 -49.05
N LEU A 571 33.47 31.16 -49.13
CA LEU A 571 33.88 31.96 -47.97
C LEU A 571 32.66 32.54 -47.24
N VAL A 572 31.73 33.17 -47.96
CA VAL A 572 30.47 33.72 -47.40
C VAL A 572 29.66 32.63 -46.68
N THR A 573 29.61 31.41 -47.23
CA THR A 573 28.83 30.30 -46.65
C THR A 573 29.51 29.68 -45.42
N VAL A 574 30.84 29.75 -45.34
CA VAL A 574 31.64 29.25 -44.20
C VAL A 574 31.64 30.25 -43.04
N THR A 575 31.60 31.55 -43.33
CA THR A 575 31.57 32.62 -42.32
C THR A 575 30.18 32.84 -41.69
N GLU A 576 29.09 32.30 -42.27
CA GLU A 576 27.74 32.26 -41.64
C GLU A 576 27.69 31.32 -40.43
#